data_AF-A0AAN0MBM0-F1
#
_entry.id   AF-A0AAN0MBM0-F1
#
_cell.length_a   1.000
_cell.length_b   1.000
_cell.length_c   1.000
_cell.angle_alpha   90.00
_cell.angle_beta   90.00
_cell.angle_gamma   90.00
#
_symmetry.space_group_name_H-M   'P 1'
#
loop_
_entity.id
_entity.type
_entity.pdbx_description
1 polymer ?
#
loop_
_entity_poly.entity_id
_entity_poly.type
_entity_poly.pdbx_seq_one_letter_code
_entity_poly.pdbx_strand_id
1 'polypeptide(L)'
;MTKKPIFEKGFGMKILNGIVVGSVVVLIPEALLNELFKALLPIFPQGQFVLDATSLAMTMMAVVIGYAISMQFKFTPIETASVAMARGLGSGAWKFAEGGGFLFAGSGDIINISITATIATIMILYINGRFKAYTLLLTPTLVLIIAGGIGVLTLPYVKMFTGGLASMIGSLMDFQPIIMSLLMASIFAVMIVSPISTVGIALAINLTGIGSANANIGICATAFGLAITGRKANSTGISIALMAGSPKMAMANVIKKPKIMLPIVCNAAIAGMIGAILGQQGTPMSAGFGNSGFIGPINAINLAGGWTFINILQAIIAFIVVPVALAFIFRYVFTTMKPIVSPRGLQNRGAII
;
A
#
# COMPACT_ATOMS: atom_id res chain seq x y z
N MET A 1 32.03 16.34 -17.50
CA MET A 1 30.98 15.51 -16.89
C MET A 1 29.68 15.74 -17.65
N THR A 2 29.28 14.78 -18.49
CA THR A 2 28.04 14.83 -19.28
C THR A 2 26.83 14.94 -18.35
N LYS A 3 26.05 16.03 -18.48
CA LYS A 3 24.78 16.23 -17.77
C LYS A 3 23.88 15.03 -18.06
N LYS A 4 23.66 14.16 -17.08
CA LYS A 4 22.62 13.14 -17.18
C LYS A 4 21.27 13.85 -17.37
N PRO A 5 20.43 13.45 -18.33
CA PRO A 5 19.13 14.07 -18.51
C PRO A 5 18.32 13.91 -17.22
N ILE A 6 17.68 14.98 -16.75
CA ILE A 6 16.91 14.98 -15.49
C ILE A 6 15.81 13.91 -15.53
N PHE A 7 15.22 13.72 -16.71
CA PHE A 7 14.26 12.65 -17.00
C PHE A 7 14.94 11.51 -17.77
N GLU A 8 15.76 10.71 -17.08
CA GLU A 8 16.26 9.46 -17.65
C GLU A 8 15.09 8.50 -17.92
N LYS A 9 15.25 7.60 -18.91
CA LYS A 9 14.30 6.49 -19.13
C LYS A 9 14.10 5.74 -17.80
N GLY A 10 12.86 5.70 -17.31
CA GLY A 10 12.52 5.05 -16.05
C GLY A 10 12.56 5.94 -14.80
N PHE A 11 12.66 7.27 -14.92
CA PHE A 11 12.55 8.20 -13.78
C PHE A 11 11.32 7.92 -12.91
N GLY A 12 10.12 7.87 -13.51
CA GLY A 12 8.88 7.56 -12.78
C GLY A 12 8.89 6.17 -12.14
N MET A 13 9.52 5.19 -12.80
CA MET A 13 9.66 3.84 -12.24
C MET A 13 10.58 3.82 -11.02
N LYS A 14 11.67 4.61 -11.00
CA LYS A 14 12.53 4.74 -9.82
C LYS A 14 11.75 5.34 -8.64
N ILE A 15 10.93 6.37 -8.88
CA ILE A 15 10.05 6.96 -7.86
C ILE A 15 9.06 5.90 -7.34
N LEU A 16 8.32 5.23 -8.23
CA LEU A 16 7.33 4.20 -7.85
C LEU A 16 7.97 3.04 -7.08
N ASN A 17 9.13 2.54 -7.53
CA ASN A 17 9.86 1.48 -6.84
C ASN A 17 10.34 1.91 -5.45
N GLY A 18 10.83 3.14 -5.31
CA GLY A 18 11.17 3.70 -4.00
C GLY A 18 9.95 3.80 -3.09
N ILE A 19 8.77 4.15 -3.64
CA ILE A 19 7.50 4.15 -2.92
C ILE A 19 7.15 2.77 -2.39
N VAL A 20 7.19 1.77 -3.27
CA VAL A 20 6.96 0.38 -2.90
C VAL A 20 7.87 -0.04 -1.74
N VAL A 21 9.19 0.10 -1.91
CA VAL A 21 10.16 -0.36 -0.92
C VAL A 21 9.94 0.35 0.43
N GLY A 22 9.80 1.67 0.41
CA GLY A 22 9.61 2.43 1.64
C GLY A 22 8.31 2.12 2.38
N SER A 23 7.19 1.99 1.65
CA SER A 23 5.91 1.65 2.26
C SER A 23 5.92 0.25 2.85
N VAL A 24 6.51 -0.71 2.14
CA VAL A 24 6.57 -2.12 2.55
C VAL A 24 7.45 -2.30 3.79
N VAL A 25 8.62 -1.65 3.84
CA VAL A 25 9.51 -1.69 5.02
C VAL A 25 8.81 -1.22 6.29
N VAL A 26 7.94 -0.22 6.18
CA VAL A 26 7.22 0.34 7.32
C VAL A 26 5.97 -0.46 7.70
N LEU A 27 5.23 -0.95 6.71
CA LEU A 27 3.95 -1.65 6.93
C LEU A 27 4.10 -3.10 7.36
N ILE A 28 5.16 -3.81 6.92
CA ILE A 28 5.32 -5.25 7.22
C ILE A 28 5.42 -5.53 8.73
N PRO A 29 6.26 -4.82 9.52
CA PRO A 29 6.37 -5.10 10.96
C PRO A 29 5.03 -4.95 11.67
N GLU A 30 4.28 -3.89 11.36
CA GLU A 30 2.93 -3.69 11.89
C GLU A 30 2.01 -4.85 11.48
N ALA A 31 2.04 -5.22 10.19
CA ALA A 31 1.17 -6.26 9.68
C ALA A 31 1.40 -7.63 10.34
N LEU A 32 2.67 -7.99 10.56
CA LEU A 32 3.06 -9.29 11.10
C LEU A 32 2.90 -9.38 12.62
N LEU A 33 3.19 -8.29 13.34
CA LEU A 33 3.34 -8.33 14.80
C LEU A 33 2.09 -7.84 15.53
N ASN A 34 1.32 -6.90 14.98
CA ASN A 34 0.26 -6.26 15.78
C ASN A 34 -0.83 -7.22 16.24
N GLU A 35 -1.35 -8.06 15.37
CA GLU A 35 -2.42 -9.00 15.76
C GLU A 35 -1.90 -10.10 16.70
N LEU A 36 -0.65 -10.55 16.50
CA LEU A 36 -0.01 -11.51 17.40
C LEU A 36 0.17 -10.92 18.81
N PHE A 37 0.75 -9.73 18.91
CA PHE A 37 1.03 -9.12 20.22
C PHE A 37 -0.25 -8.66 20.92
N LYS A 38 -1.28 -8.19 20.19
CA LYS A 38 -2.61 -7.94 20.78
C LYS A 38 -3.19 -9.18 21.45
N ALA A 39 -3.08 -10.34 20.80
CA ALA A 39 -3.54 -11.61 21.37
C ALA A 39 -2.72 -12.06 22.58
N LEU A 40 -1.44 -11.69 22.64
CA LEU A 40 -0.52 -12.04 23.74
C LEU A 40 -0.56 -11.06 24.92
N LEU A 41 -1.12 -9.84 24.78
CA LEU A 41 -1.17 -8.85 25.87
C LEU A 41 -1.70 -9.37 27.21
N PRO A 42 -2.74 -10.23 27.27
CA PRO A 42 -3.24 -10.76 28.54
C PRO A 42 -2.23 -11.63 29.29
N ILE A 43 -1.27 -12.24 28.58
CA ILE A 43 -0.25 -13.15 29.12
C ILE A 43 1.11 -12.43 29.24
N PHE A 44 1.37 -11.47 28.35
CA PHE A 44 2.62 -10.73 28.25
C PHE A 44 2.35 -9.22 28.06
N PRO A 45 2.10 -8.47 29.15
CA PRO A 45 1.82 -7.03 29.09
C PRO A 45 2.95 -6.19 28.50
N GLN A 46 4.21 -6.64 28.59
CA GLN A 46 5.37 -6.00 27.97
C GLN A 46 5.29 -6.01 26.44
N GLY A 47 4.40 -6.81 25.85
CA GLY A 47 4.10 -6.82 24.42
C GLY A 47 3.56 -5.49 23.88
N GLN A 48 3.06 -4.61 24.75
CA GLN A 48 2.62 -3.27 24.37
C GLN A 48 3.74 -2.45 23.71
N PHE A 49 4.98 -2.62 24.16
CA PHE A 49 6.14 -1.97 23.55
C PHE A 49 6.26 -2.29 22.05
N VAL A 50 5.94 -3.51 21.63
CA VAL A 50 6.00 -3.91 20.21
C VAL A 50 4.92 -3.20 19.41
N LEU A 51 3.69 -3.09 19.94
CA LEU A 51 2.58 -2.39 19.30
C LEU A 51 2.85 -0.89 19.16
N ASP A 52 3.50 -0.29 20.16
CA ASP A 52 3.88 1.12 20.15
C ASP A 52 5.03 1.36 19.17
N ALA A 53 6.03 0.47 19.13
CA ALA A 53 7.17 0.56 18.23
C ALA A 53 6.75 0.42 16.75
N THR A 54 5.84 -0.50 16.42
CA THR A 54 5.31 -0.64 15.05
C THR A 54 4.44 0.55 14.65
N SER A 55 3.63 1.07 15.58
CA SER A 55 2.84 2.29 15.35
C SER A 55 3.72 3.52 15.16
N LEU A 56 4.83 3.63 15.89
CA LEU A 56 5.81 4.69 15.69
C LEU A 56 6.46 4.59 14.30
N ALA A 57 6.83 3.39 13.87
CA ALA A 57 7.38 3.17 12.54
C ALA A 57 6.44 3.69 11.44
N MET A 58 5.13 3.49 11.59
CA MET A 58 4.11 4.01 10.66
C MET A 58 4.12 5.53 10.50
N THR A 59 4.36 6.27 11.60
CA THR A 59 4.47 7.74 11.52
C THR A 59 5.68 8.20 10.70
N MET A 60 6.71 7.34 10.59
CA MET A 60 7.92 7.61 9.81
C MET A 60 7.81 7.20 8.35
N MET A 61 6.66 6.69 7.89
CA MET A 61 6.46 6.23 6.52
C MET A 61 6.92 7.26 5.48
N ALA A 62 6.54 8.52 5.65
CA ALA A 62 6.97 9.58 4.75
C ALA A 62 8.51 9.67 4.64
N VAL A 63 9.22 9.69 5.77
CA VAL A 63 10.68 9.80 5.81
C VAL A 63 11.34 8.58 5.17
N VAL A 64 10.92 7.37 5.55
CA VAL A 64 11.48 6.11 5.04
C VAL A 64 11.29 5.98 3.54
N ILE A 65 10.14 6.37 3.01
CA ILE A 65 9.95 6.33 1.57
C ILE A 65 10.80 7.40 0.86
N GLY A 66 11.03 8.56 1.47
CA GLY A 66 11.96 9.57 0.96
C GLY A 66 13.37 9.00 0.81
N TYR A 67 13.84 8.34 1.87
CA TYR A 67 15.10 7.60 1.87
C TYR A 67 15.15 6.54 0.75
N ALA A 68 14.12 5.69 0.66
CA ALA A 68 14.06 4.61 -0.33
C ALA A 68 14.10 5.13 -1.78
N ILE A 69 13.44 6.26 -2.06
CA ILE A 69 13.53 6.92 -3.38
C ILE A 69 14.95 7.41 -3.66
N SER A 70 15.57 8.12 -2.72
CA SER A 70 16.93 8.65 -2.89
C SER A 70 17.94 7.55 -3.21
N MET A 71 17.77 6.36 -2.62
CA MET A 71 18.58 5.18 -2.93
C MET A 71 18.44 4.70 -4.39
N GLN A 72 17.24 4.82 -4.98
CA GLN A 72 17.02 4.49 -6.42
C GLN A 72 17.76 5.43 -7.36
N PHE A 73 18.05 6.65 -6.90
CA PHE A 73 18.81 7.66 -7.64
C PHE A 73 20.30 7.72 -7.25
N LYS A 74 20.73 6.90 -6.28
CA LYS A 74 22.10 6.88 -5.74
C LYS A 74 22.57 8.24 -5.23
N PHE A 75 21.67 8.95 -4.54
CA PHE A 75 22.00 10.22 -3.91
C PHE A 75 22.98 10.05 -2.75
N THR A 76 23.72 11.12 -2.46
CA THR A 76 24.60 11.20 -1.30
C THR A 76 23.80 11.20 0.02
N PRO A 77 24.43 10.96 1.17
CA PRO A 77 23.74 10.99 2.46
C PRO A 77 23.03 12.31 2.75
N ILE A 78 23.65 13.45 2.41
CA ILE A 78 23.07 14.80 2.60
C ILE A 78 21.82 14.97 1.73
N GLU A 79 21.92 14.64 0.45
CA GLU A 79 20.81 14.70 -0.50
C GLU A 79 19.65 13.79 -0.08
N THR A 80 19.97 12.59 0.40
CA THR A 80 19.00 11.61 0.89
C THR A 80 18.24 12.13 2.12
N ALA A 81 18.97 12.65 3.12
CA ALA A 81 18.36 13.26 4.29
C ALA A 81 17.48 14.46 3.91
N SER A 82 17.91 15.26 2.93
CA SER A 82 17.16 16.43 2.44
C SER A 82 15.80 16.04 1.84
N VAL A 83 15.77 15.00 0.99
CA VAL A 83 14.52 14.48 0.40
C VAL A 83 13.61 13.89 1.48
N ALA A 84 14.20 13.14 2.42
CA ALA A 84 13.45 12.51 3.51
C ALA A 84 12.78 13.55 4.42
N MET A 85 13.49 14.63 4.78
CA MET A 85 12.95 15.74 5.58
C MET A 85 11.84 16.51 4.85
N ALA A 86 12.07 16.90 3.59
CA ALA A 86 11.07 17.61 2.79
C ALA A 86 9.76 16.81 2.67
N ARG A 87 9.88 15.49 2.54
CA ARG A 87 8.74 14.59 2.49
C ARG A 87 8.04 14.42 3.84
N GLY A 88 8.79 14.39 4.94
CA GLY A 88 8.21 14.44 6.28
C GLY A 88 7.29 15.65 6.44
N LEU A 89 7.76 16.83 6.03
CA LEU A 89 6.97 18.08 6.03
C LEU A 89 5.78 18.03 5.06
N GLY A 90 5.98 17.55 3.83
CA GLY A 90 4.90 17.46 2.83
C GLY A 90 3.88 16.34 3.11
N SER A 91 4.12 15.43 4.06
CA SER A 91 3.29 14.23 4.19
C SER A 91 1.87 14.46 4.73
N GLY A 92 1.70 15.52 5.52
CA GLY A 92 0.48 15.72 6.31
C GLY A 92 0.29 14.73 7.45
N ALA A 93 1.32 13.95 7.79
CA ALA A 93 1.35 13.05 8.96
C ALA A 93 1.55 13.81 10.28
N TRP A 94 1.69 15.13 10.25
CA TRP A 94 1.87 15.98 11.42
C TRP A 94 0.64 16.86 11.67
N LYS A 95 0.39 17.18 12.93
CA LYS A 95 -0.59 18.15 13.40
C LYS A 95 0.06 19.11 14.38
N PHE A 96 -0.36 20.37 14.40
CA PHE A 96 0.03 21.30 15.45
C PHE A 96 -0.77 20.98 16.72
N ALA A 97 -0.08 20.67 17.81
CA ALA A 97 -0.69 20.57 19.13
C ALA A 97 -1.08 21.95 19.65
N GLU A 98 -2.16 22.02 20.43
CA GLU A 98 -2.62 23.25 21.09
C GLU A 98 -1.55 23.89 22.00
N GLY A 99 -0.54 23.11 22.43
CA GLY A 99 0.61 23.56 23.23
C GLY A 99 1.88 23.92 22.46
N GLY A 100 1.85 24.07 21.14
CA GLY A 100 3.00 24.55 20.35
C GLY A 100 4.00 23.48 19.88
N GLY A 101 3.63 22.20 19.92
CA GLY A 101 4.44 21.07 19.44
C GLY A 101 3.92 20.45 18.14
N PHE A 102 4.76 19.67 17.46
CA PHE A 102 4.35 18.82 16.34
C PHE A 102 3.95 17.43 16.84
N LEU A 103 2.72 17.02 16.55
CA LEU A 103 2.23 15.67 16.80
C LEU A 103 2.24 14.89 15.49
N PHE A 104 3.05 13.84 15.41
CA PHE A 104 3.04 12.93 14.28
C PHE A 104 1.98 11.84 14.52
N ALA A 105 0.99 11.77 13.64
CA ALA A 105 -0.12 10.82 13.73
C ALA A 105 -0.48 10.28 12.34
N GLY A 106 -0.40 8.95 12.20
CA GLY A 106 -0.76 8.23 10.99
C GLY A 106 0.35 8.19 9.92
N SER A 107 0.05 7.56 8.78
CA SER A 107 1.01 7.30 7.70
C SER A 107 1.27 8.49 6.77
N GLY A 108 0.50 9.57 6.91
CA GLY A 108 0.40 10.64 5.91
C GLY A 108 -0.29 10.21 4.61
N ASP A 109 -0.41 11.15 3.68
CA ASP A 109 -1.03 10.93 2.36
C ASP A 109 0.00 10.48 1.32
N ILE A 110 -0.05 9.21 0.91
CA ILE A 110 0.94 8.61 -0.01
C ILE A 110 1.01 9.35 -1.36
N ILE A 111 -0.09 9.94 -1.85
CA ILE A 111 -0.10 10.70 -3.11
C ILE A 111 0.71 11.98 -2.92
N ASN A 112 0.40 12.76 -1.87
CA ASN A 112 1.09 14.03 -1.63
C ASN A 112 2.58 13.82 -1.30
N ILE A 113 2.83 12.77 -0.55
CA ILE A 113 4.14 12.22 -0.27
C ILE A 113 4.91 11.91 -1.58
N SER A 114 4.25 11.36 -2.61
CA SER A 114 4.85 11.03 -3.91
C SER A 114 5.12 12.28 -4.77
N ILE A 115 4.22 13.25 -4.74
CA ILE A 115 4.38 14.55 -5.41
C ILE A 115 5.58 15.28 -4.81
N THR A 116 5.61 15.42 -3.49
CA THR A 116 6.69 16.08 -2.75
C THR A 116 8.04 15.42 -3.04
N ALA A 117 8.09 14.08 -3.04
CA ALA A 117 9.32 13.35 -3.33
C ALA A 117 9.80 13.55 -4.78
N THR A 118 8.87 13.63 -5.74
CA THR A 118 9.20 13.89 -7.14
C THR A 118 9.84 15.26 -7.30
N ILE A 119 9.23 16.29 -6.68
CA ILE A 119 9.75 17.67 -6.70
C ILE A 119 11.11 17.74 -6.02
N ALA A 120 11.25 17.16 -4.82
CA ALA A 120 12.52 17.13 -4.09
C ALA A 120 13.63 16.44 -4.90
N THR A 121 13.32 15.32 -5.55
CA THR A 121 14.27 14.57 -6.41
C THR A 121 14.71 15.42 -7.61
N ILE A 122 13.78 16.10 -8.28
CA ILE A 122 14.09 16.99 -9.41
C ILE A 122 15.00 18.12 -8.96
N MET A 123 14.71 18.74 -7.81
CA MET A 123 15.54 19.82 -7.28
C MET A 123 16.95 19.35 -6.96
N ILE A 124 17.11 18.17 -6.34
CA ILE A 124 18.44 17.62 -6.07
C ILE A 124 19.20 17.35 -7.35
N LEU A 125 18.58 16.74 -8.36
CA LEU A 125 19.21 16.51 -9.66
C LEU A 125 19.64 17.83 -10.34
N TYR A 126 18.91 18.91 -10.11
CA TYR A 126 19.25 20.23 -10.64
C TYR A 126 20.40 20.92 -9.87
N ILE A 127 20.44 20.72 -8.56
CA ILE A 127 21.42 21.29 -7.63
C ILE A 127 22.75 20.53 -7.66
N ASN A 128 22.73 19.24 -7.97
CA ASN A 128 23.89 18.35 -7.86
C ASN A 128 25.10 18.92 -8.62
N GLY A 129 26.23 19.04 -7.91
CA GLY A 129 27.48 19.59 -8.42
C GLY A 129 27.59 21.12 -8.47
N ARG A 130 26.53 21.88 -8.11
CA ARG A 130 26.55 23.35 -8.14
C ARG A 130 27.07 24.01 -6.87
N PHE A 131 26.77 23.46 -5.71
CA PHE A 131 27.08 24.11 -4.42
C PHE A 131 28.43 23.72 -3.81
N LYS A 132 29.15 22.74 -4.38
CA LYS A 132 30.49 22.30 -3.92
C LYS A 132 30.56 22.22 -2.38
N ALA A 133 31.35 23.06 -1.71
CA ALA A 133 31.51 23.08 -0.26
C ALA A 133 30.22 23.48 0.52
N TYR A 134 29.34 24.28 -0.09
CA TYR A 134 28.09 24.74 0.54
C TYR A 134 26.95 23.73 0.44
N THR A 135 27.19 22.57 -0.19
CA THR A 135 26.16 21.53 -0.38
C THR A 135 25.55 21.08 0.95
N LEU A 136 26.33 21.04 2.03
CA LEU A 136 25.87 20.67 3.37
C LEU A 136 24.90 21.68 3.99
N LEU A 137 25.08 22.98 3.72
CA LEU A 137 24.27 24.05 4.29
C LEU A 137 23.05 24.38 3.43
N LEU A 138 23.24 24.45 2.11
CA LEU A 138 22.24 25.00 1.20
C LEU A 138 21.25 23.93 0.72
N THR A 139 21.71 22.71 0.46
CA THR A 139 20.85 21.66 -0.13
C THR A 139 19.72 21.25 0.81
N PRO A 140 19.98 20.93 2.11
CA PRO A 140 18.90 20.55 3.01
C PRO A 140 17.89 21.68 3.22
N THR A 141 18.37 22.92 3.38
CA THR A 141 17.54 24.11 3.59
C THR A 141 16.65 24.40 2.39
N LEU A 142 17.22 24.44 1.18
CA LEU A 142 16.45 24.71 -0.03
C LEU A 142 15.46 23.58 -0.34
N VAL A 143 15.86 22.32 -0.15
CA VAL A 143 14.98 21.18 -0.41
C VAL A 143 13.82 21.14 0.58
N LEU A 144 14.08 21.40 1.86
CA LEU A 144 13.05 21.46 2.88
C LEU A 144 12.05 22.60 2.63
N ILE A 145 12.55 23.83 2.44
CA ILE A 145 11.69 25.02 2.31
C ILE A 145 10.91 24.97 0.99
N ILE A 146 11.57 24.67 -0.13
CA ILE A 146 10.92 24.74 -1.44
C ILE A 146 10.11 23.49 -1.70
N ALA A 147 10.72 22.29 -1.72
CA ALA A 147 9.97 21.08 -2.04
C ALA A 147 9.01 20.69 -0.91
N GLY A 148 9.45 20.78 0.35
CA GLY A 148 8.57 20.54 1.49
C GLY A 148 7.45 21.59 1.59
N GLY A 149 7.74 22.87 1.34
CA GLY A 149 6.73 23.93 1.27
C GLY A 149 5.70 23.70 0.16
N ILE A 150 6.12 23.33 -1.05
CA ILE A 150 5.21 22.93 -2.13
C ILE A 150 4.39 21.69 -1.72
N GLY A 151 4.99 20.75 -1.01
CA GLY A 151 4.28 19.62 -0.40
C GLY A 151 3.15 20.05 0.53
N VAL A 152 3.41 21.02 1.41
CA VAL A 152 2.38 21.59 2.30
C VAL A 152 1.29 22.31 1.51
N LEU A 153 1.64 23.05 0.45
CA LEU A 153 0.68 23.75 -0.41
C LEU A 153 -0.20 22.79 -1.22
N THR A 154 0.33 21.64 -1.63
CA THR A 154 -0.41 20.62 -2.40
C THR A 154 -1.29 19.75 -1.51
N LEU A 155 -0.96 19.63 -0.22
CA LEU A 155 -1.65 18.76 0.73
C LEU A 155 -3.18 18.98 0.83
N PRO A 156 -3.73 20.20 0.91
CA PRO A 156 -5.18 20.41 0.99
C PRO A 156 -5.92 19.90 -0.25
N TYR A 157 -5.35 20.09 -1.44
CA TYR A 157 -5.93 19.64 -2.70
C TYR A 157 -5.91 18.11 -2.81
N VAL A 158 -4.81 17.49 -2.40
CA VAL A 158 -4.72 16.02 -2.35
C VAL A 158 -5.70 15.45 -1.32
N LYS A 159 -5.80 16.06 -0.12
CA LYS A 159 -6.77 15.66 0.89
C LYS A 159 -8.22 15.78 0.41
N MET A 160 -8.54 16.80 -0.38
CA MET A 160 -9.86 16.92 -1.01
C MET A 160 -10.12 15.77 -1.98
N PHE A 161 -9.13 15.41 -2.80
CA PHE A 161 -9.24 14.28 -3.72
C PHE A 161 -9.39 12.93 -2.98
N THR A 162 -8.52 12.64 -2.00
CA THR A 162 -8.60 11.40 -1.22
C THR A 162 -9.85 11.35 -0.35
N GLY A 163 -10.30 12.51 0.17
CA GLY A 163 -11.56 12.65 0.88
C GLY A 163 -12.77 12.40 -0.01
N GLY A 164 -12.74 12.86 -1.26
CA GLY A 164 -13.77 12.56 -2.26
C GLY A 164 -13.79 11.09 -2.68
N LEU A 165 -12.63 10.45 -2.80
CA LEU A 165 -12.55 9.00 -3.01
C LEU A 165 -13.09 8.23 -1.81
N ALA A 166 -12.76 8.68 -0.60
CA ALA A 166 -13.28 8.12 0.64
C ALA A 166 -14.81 8.23 0.68
N SER A 167 -15.39 9.41 0.43
CA SER A 167 -16.85 9.58 0.42
C SER A 167 -17.55 8.75 -0.66
N MET A 168 -16.96 8.63 -1.86
CA MET A 168 -17.46 7.76 -2.92
C MET A 168 -17.47 6.29 -2.50
N ILE A 169 -16.44 5.83 -1.80
CA ILE A 169 -16.40 4.45 -1.27
C ILE A 169 -17.40 4.29 -0.12
N GLY A 170 -17.57 5.32 0.69
CA GLY A 170 -18.55 5.37 1.77
C GLY A 170 -19.97 5.17 1.26
N SER A 171 -20.35 5.83 0.16
CA SER A 171 -21.69 5.67 -0.44
C SER A 171 -21.94 4.27 -1.03
N LEU A 172 -20.90 3.45 -1.21
CA LEU A 172 -21.10 2.06 -1.61
C LEU A 172 -21.71 1.20 -0.51
N MET A 173 -21.61 1.64 0.75
CA MET A 173 -22.18 0.92 1.90
C MET A 173 -23.72 0.94 1.91
N ASP A 174 -24.34 1.87 1.16
CA ASP A 174 -25.79 1.98 1.04
C ASP A 174 -26.40 0.95 0.07
N PHE A 175 -25.57 0.24 -0.71
CA PHE A 175 -26.04 -0.78 -1.65
C PHE A 175 -26.38 -2.09 -0.94
N GLN A 176 -27.17 -2.94 -1.62
CA GLN A 176 -27.44 -4.31 -1.17
C GLN A 176 -26.12 -5.09 -0.95
N PRO A 177 -26.04 -5.97 0.07
CA PRO A 177 -24.78 -6.58 0.51
C PRO A 177 -23.95 -7.24 -0.59
N ILE A 178 -24.59 -7.92 -1.55
CA ILE A 178 -23.90 -8.59 -2.66
C ILE A 178 -23.27 -7.58 -3.62
N ILE A 179 -24.01 -6.54 -4.02
CA ILE A 179 -23.53 -5.51 -4.95
C ILE A 179 -22.43 -4.67 -4.28
N MET A 180 -22.66 -4.25 -3.04
CA MET A 180 -21.66 -3.56 -2.23
C MET A 180 -20.36 -4.37 -2.22
N SER A 181 -20.43 -5.67 -1.91
CA SER A 181 -19.24 -6.50 -1.74
C SER A 181 -18.46 -6.70 -3.04
N LEU A 182 -19.16 -6.85 -4.17
CA LEU A 182 -18.54 -6.90 -5.49
C LEU A 182 -17.75 -5.63 -5.79
N LEU A 183 -18.35 -4.45 -5.54
CA LEU A 183 -17.74 -3.15 -5.82
C LEU A 183 -16.58 -2.87 -4.86
N MET A 184 -16.77 -3.10 -3.56
CA MET A 184 -15.75 -2.89 -2.52
C MET A 184 -14.51 -3.74 -2.79
N ALA A 185 -14.68 -5.04 -3.06
CA ALA A 185 -13.55 -5.92 -3.35
C ALA A 185 -12.80 -5.49 -4.62
N SER A 186 -13.54 -5.12 -5.67
CA SER A 186 -12.96 -4.66 -6.94
C SER A 186 -12.18 -3.36 -6.80
N ILE A 187 -12.73 -2.38 -6.08
CA ILE A 187 -12.12 -1.07 -5.87
C ILE A 187 -10.85 -1.21 -5.02
N PHE A 188 -10.91 -1.93 -3.91
CA PHE A 188 -9.74 -2.14 -3.06
C PHE A 188 -8.65 -2.98 -3.74
N ALA A 189 -9.02 -3.90 -4.64
CA ALA A 189 -8.08 -4.62 -5.48
C ALA A 189 -7.28 -3.69 -6.41
N VAL A 190 -7.91 -2.67 -6.99
CA VAL A 190 -7.23 -1.66 -7.81
C VAL A 190 -6.44 -0.68 -6.94
N MET A 191 -6.98 -0.27 -5.79
CA MET A 191 -6.33 0.70 -4.91
C MET A 191 -5.05 0.19 -4.26
N ILE A 192 -4.99 -1.08 -3.86
CA ILE A 192 -3.81 -1.58 -3.14
C ILE A 192 -2.53 -1.55 -4.00
N VAL A 193 -2.69 -1.69 -5.32
CA VAL A 193 -1.63 -1.59 -6.33
C VAL A 193 -1.50 -0.20 -6.95
N SER A 194 -2.01 0.83 -6.28
CA SER A 194 -1.90 2.24 -6.66
C SER A 194 -1.21 3.05 -5.54
N PRO A 195 -0.81 4.32 -5.80
CA PRO A 195 -0.20 5.18 -4.78
C PRO A 195 -1.22 5.73 -3.77
N ILE A 196 -2.31 4.99 -3.52
CA ILE A 196 -3.35 5.30 -2.53
C ILE A 196 -3.14 4.44 -1.28
N SER A 197 -3.41 5.00 -0.11
CA SER A 197 -3.42 4.26 1.15
C SER A 197 -4.79 3.61 1.36
N THR A 198 -4.91 2.31 1.11
CA THR A 198 -6.14 1.54 1.35
C THR A 198 -6.54 1.57 2.82
N VAL A 199 -5.58 1.42 3.74
CA VAL A 199 -5.79 1.56 5.19
C VAL A 199 -6.23 2.98 5.53
N GLY A 200 -5.58 4.00 4.95
CA GLY A 200 -5.95 5.41 5.18
C GLY A 200 -7.38 5.74 4.76
N ILE A 201 -7.81 5.24 3.59
CA ILE A 201 -9.18 5.41 3.11
C ILE A 201 -10.19 4.66 3.99
N ALA A 202 -9.89 3.42 4.37
CA ALA A 202 -10.75 2.64 5.26
C ALA A 202 -10.91 3.29 6.64
N LEU A 203 -9.83 3.84 7.21
CA LEU A 203 -9.87 4.60 8.46
C LEU A 203 -10.68 5.91 8.31
N ALA A 204 -10.54 6.62 7.20
CA ALA A 204 -11.22 7.89 6.97
C ALA A 204 -12.75 7.77 6.95
N ILE A 205 -13.29 6.64 6.48
CA ILE A 205 -14.73 6.37 6.43
C ILE A 205 -15.22 5.43 7.54
N ASN A 206 -14.36 5.07 8.49
CA ASN A 206 -14.64 4.07 9.52
C ASN A 206 -15.24 2.77 8.93
N LEU A 207 -14.61 2.26 7.87
CA LEU A 207 -15.10 1.09 7.13
C LEU A 207 -15.13 -0.15 8.04
N THR A 208 -16.32 -0.59 8.43
CA THR A 208 -16.55 -1.71 9.32
C THR A 208 -17.45 -2.77 8.70
N GLY A 209 -17.53 -3.91 9.36
CA GLY A 209 -18.47 -4.98 9.03
C GLY A 209 -18.17 -5.67 7.69
N ILE A 210 -19.24 -6.05 6.97
CA ILE A 210 -19.17 -6.79 5.70
C ILE A 210 -18.41 -5.98 4.63
N GLY A 211 -18.59 -4.65 4.58
CA GLY A 211 -17.86 -3.80 3.63
C GLY A 211 -16.35 -3.87 3.83
N SER A 212 -15.91 -3.86 5.10
CA SER A 212 -14.50 -4.00 5.48
C SER A 212 -13.93 -5.37 5.14
N ALA A 213 -14.66 -6.44 5.46
CA ALA A 213 -14.24 -7.80 5.13
C ALA A 213 -14.06 -7.99 3.62
N ASN A 214 -14.96 -7.45 2.81
CA ASN A 214 -14.89 -7.61 1.36
C ASN A 214 -13.83 -6.74 0.69
N ALA A 215 -13.57 -5.53 1.21
CA ALA A 215 -12.39 -4.76 0.84
C ALA A 215 -11.10 -5.58 1.06
N ASN A 216 -11.01 -6.23 2.22
CA ASN A 216 -9.89 -7.07 2.59
C ASN A 216 -9.75 -8.31 1.69
N ILE A 217 -10.85 -9.05 1.45
CA ILE A 217 -10.88 -10.19 0.53
C ILE A 217 -10.47 -9.78 -0.88
N GLY A 218 -10.86 -8.59 -1.35
CA GLY A 218 -10.40 -8.03 -2.62
C GLY A 218 -8.88 -7.84 -2.68
N ILE A 219 -8.27 -7.39 -1.58
CA ILE A 219 -6.80 -7.31 -1.47
C ILE A 219 -6.17 -8.70 -1.45
N CYS A 220 -6.77 -9.68 -0.75
CA CYS A 220 -6.30 -11.08 -0.77
C CYS A 220 -6.34 -11.66 -2.19
N ALA A 221 -7.45 -11.49 -2.90
CA ALA A 221 -7.61 -11.88 -4.31
C ALA A 221 -6.55 -11.23 -5.21
N THR A 222 -6.14 -10.01 -4.89
CA THR A 222 -5.06 -9.30 -5.59
C THR A 222 -3.69 -9.90 -5.29
N ALA A 223 -3.39 -10.17 -4.02
CA ALA A 223 -2.17 -10.84 -3.58
C ALA A 223 -1.97 -12.20 -4.26
N PHE A 224 -2.97 -13.09 -4.14
CA PHE A 224 -2.92 -14.41 -4.76
C PHE A 224 -2.96 -14.32 -6.29
N GLY A 225 -3.79 -13.45 -6.85
CA GLY A 225 -3.90 -13.24 -8.30
C GLY A 225 -2.57 -12.83 -8.93
N LEU A 226 -1.86 -11.88 -8.33
CA LEU A 226 -0.54 -11.44 -8.78
C LEU A 226 0.51 -12.53 -8.60
N ALA A 227 0.52 -13.23 -7.46
CA ALA A 227 1.48 -14.31 -7.20
C ALA A 227 1.33 -15.47 -8.19
N ILE A 228 0.10 -15.88 -8.49
CA ILE A 228 -0.22 -16.99 -9.41
C ILE A 228 0.06 -16.59 -10.86
N THR A 229 -0.32 -15.37 -11.25
CA THR A 229 -0.07 -14.84 -12.59
C THR A 229 1.43 -14.65 -12.83
N GLY A 230 2.16 -14.21 -11.81
CA GLY A 230 3.62 -13.97 -11.82
C GLY A 230 4.49 -15.19 -11.60
N ARG A 231 3.92 -16.37 -11.27
CA ARG A 231 4.70 -17.54 -10.83
C ARG A 231 5.84 -18.00 -11.76
N LYS A 232 5.76 -17.67 -13.06
CA LYS A 232 6.79 -18.03 -14.05
C LYS A 232 7.90 -16.98 -14.17
N ALA A 233 7.66 -15.76 -13.69
CA ALA A 233 8.56 -14.63 -13.81
C ALA A 233 9.17 -14.19 -12.47
N ASN A 234 8.50 -14.50 -11.36
CA ASN A 234 8.95 -14.23 -10.00
C ASN A 234 9.67 -15.46 -9.42
N SER A 235 10.62 -15.22 -8.52
CA SER A 235 11.14 -16.28 -7.67
C SER A 235 10.06 -16.72 -6.67
N THR A 236 10.19 -17.94 -6.14
CA THR A 236 9.26 -18.46 -5.13
C THR A 236 9.15 -17.53 -3.92
N GLY A 237 10.27 -16.92 -3.49
CA GLY A 237 10.28 -15.96 -2.38
C GLY A 237 9.47 -14.69 -2.67
N ILE A 238 9.55 -14.16 -3.89
CA ILE A 238 8.77 -12.99 -4.32
C ILE A 238 7.27 -13.32 -4.37
N SER A 239 6.91 -14.51 -4.85
CA SER A 239 5.51 -14.96 -4.82
C SER A 239 4.98 -15.15 -3.39
N ILE A 240 5.78 -15.71 -2.47
CA ILE A 240 5.40 -15.82 -1.05
C ILE A 240 5.25 -14.43 -0.42
N ALA A 241 6.18 -13.52 -0.71
CA ALA A 241 6.11 -12.15 -0.20
C ALA A 241 4.84 -11.43 -0.69
N LEU A 242 4.41 -11.64 -1.94
CA LEU A 242 3.13 -11.08 -2.43
C LEU A 242 1.91 -11.65 -1.70
N MET A 243 1.94 -12.94 -1.35
CA MET A 243 0.81 -13.63 -0.70
C MET A 243 0.70 -13.36 0.80
N ALA A 244 1.84 -13.28 1.50
CA ALA A 244 1.91 -13.15 2.96
C ALA A 244 2.28 -11.73 3.43
N GLY A 245 2.92 -10.95 2.56
CA GLY A 245 3.15 -9.52 2.74
C GLY A 245 2.09 -8.73 1.97
N SER A 246 2.51 -7.69 1.22
CA SER A 246 1.59 -6.75 0.59
C SER A 246 1.61 -6.82 -0.95
N PRO A 247 0.45 -6.89 -1.63
CA PRO A 247 0.39 -6.79 -3.10
C PRO A 247 0.83 -5.43 -3.63
N LYS A 248 0.94 -4.40 -2.77
CA LYS A 248 1.54 -3.10 -3.11
C LYS A 248 2.95 -3.24 -3.68
N MET A 249 3.66 -4.34 -3.38
CA MET A 249 4.95 -4.66 -3.99
C MET A 249 4.93 -4.74 -5.52
N ALA A 250 3.79 -5.07 -6.12
CA ALA A 250 3.62 -5.11 -7.55
C ALA A 250 3.17 -3.78 -8.17
N MET A 251 2.95 -2.72 -7.38
CA MET A 251 2.37 -1.43 -7.84
C MET A 251 3.07 -0.89 -9.09
N ALA A 252 4.40 -0.78 -9.05
CA ALA A 252 5.16 -0.20 -10.16
C ALA A 252 5.00 -1.02 -11.46
N ASN A 253 4.94 -2.35 -11.34
CA ASN A 253 4.78 -3.27 -12.46
C ASN A 253 3.34 -3.29 -12.99
N VAL A 254 2.34 -3.19 -12.10
CA VAL A 254 0.93 -3.06 -12.45
C VAL A 254 0.69 -1.75 -13.22
N ILE A 255 1.23 -0.63 -12.74
CA ILE A 255 1.11 0.67 -13.43
C ILE A 255 1.75 0.60 -14.83
N LYS A 256 2.87 -0.11 -14.98
CA LYS A 256 3.51 -0.34 -16.27
C LYS A 256 2.71 -1.26 -17.21
N LYS A 257 1.96 -2.21 -16.66
CA LYS A 257 1.18 -3.21 -17.41
C LYS A 257 -0.24 -3.37 -16.83
N PRO A 258 -1.14 -2.38 -16.99
CA PRO A 258 -2.44 -2.37 -16.32
C PRO A 258 -3.35 -3.54 -16.76
N LYS A 259 -3.13 -4.11 -17.94
CA LYS A 259 -3.91 -5.26 -18.46
C LYS A 259 -3.88 -6.48 -17.52
N ILE A 260 -2.86 -6.63 -16.67
CA ILE A 260 -2.80 -7.75 -15.71
C ILE A 260 -3.89 -7.67 -14.64
N MET A 261 -4.46 -6.48 -14.41
CA MET A 261 -5.50 -6.28 -13.39
C MET A 261 -6.86 -6.82 -13.79
N LEU A 262 -7.16 -6.98 -15.08
CA LEU A 262 -8.47 -7.46 -15.50
C LEU A 262 -8.86 -8.82 -14.87
N PRO A 263 -8.06 -9.90 -14.99
CA PRO A 263 -8.36 -11.17 -14.31
C PRO A 263 -8.38 -11.04 -12.78
N ILE A 264 -7.58 -10.13 -12.22
CA ILE A 264 -7.46 -9.94 -10.78
C ILE A 264 -8.71 -9.25 -10.22
N VAL A 265 -9.23 -8.23 -10.89
CA VAL A 265 -10.46 -7.54 -10.49
C VAL A 265 -11.65 -8.48 -10.61
N CYS A 266 -11.73 -9.31 -11.65
CA CYS A 266 -12.76 -10.34 -11.74
C CYS A 266 -12.67 -11.36 -10.60
N ASN A 267 -11.47 -11.78 -10.23
CA ASN A 267 -11.24 -12.61 -9.06
C ASN A 267 -11.76 -11.93 -7.77
N ALA A 268 -11.33 -10.69 -7.53
CA ALA A 268 -11.73 -9.91 -6.37
C ALA A 268 -13.24 -9.71 -6.28
N ALA A 269 -13.90 -9.38 -7.40
CA ALA A 269 -15.35 -9.21 -7.49
C ALA A 269 -16.12 -10.44 -7.01
N ILE A 270 -15.78 -11.63 -7.54
CA ILE A 270 -16.46 -12.87 -7.17
C ILE A 270 -16.08 -13.33 -5.76
N ALA A 271 -14.81 -13.19 -5.38
CA ALA A 271 -14.37 -13.52 -4.04
C ALA A 271 -15.10 -12.68 -2.97
N GLY A 272 -15.31 -11.38 -3.24
CA GLY A 272 -16.10 -10.49 -2.38
C GLY A 272 -17.57 -10.92 -2.28
N MET A 273 -18.21 -11.32 -3.38
CA MET A 273 -19.59 -11.84 -3.28
C MET A 273 -19.67 -13.07 -2.37
N ILE A 274 -18.71 -13.99 -2.49
CA ILE A 274 -18.66 -15.19 -1.63
C ILE A 274 -18.36 -14.80 -0.17
N GLY A 275 -17.46 -13.84 0.07
CA GLY A 275 -17.19 -13.30 1.39
C GLY A 275 -18.42 -12.73 2.08
N ALA A 276 -19.28 -12.04 1.33
CA ALA A 276 -20.56 -11.53 1.80
C ALA A 276 -21.55 -12.65 2.16
N ILE A 277 -21.65 -13.69 1.32
CA ILE A 277 -22.51 -14.86 1.57
C ILE A 277 -22.06 -15.61 2.84
N LEU A 278 -20.75 -15.66 3.08
CA LEU A 278 -20.15 -16.24 4.28
C LEU A 278 -20.20 -15.31 5.51
N GLY A 279 -20.82 -14.13 5.40
CA GLY A 279 -21.04 -13.21 6.52
C GLY A 279 -19.76 -12.69 7.18
N GLN A 280 -18.65 -12.59 6.43
CA GLN A 280 -17.37 -12.16 7.00
C GLN A 280 -17.44 -10.69 7.46
N GLN A 281 -16.82 -10.40 8.60
CA GLN A 281 -16.79 -9.07 9.21
C GLN A 281 -15.34 -8.55 9.29
N GLY A 282 -15.17 -7.23 9.28
CA GLY A 282 -13.86 -6.61 9.38
C GLY A 282 -13.87 -5.26 10.11
N THR A 283 -12.68 -4.82 10.50
CA THR A 283 -12.40 -3.49 11.05
C THR A 283 -11.75 -2.55 10.03
N PRO A 284 -11.77 -1.23 10.24
CA PRO A 284 -11.13 -0.27 9.33
C PRO A 284 -9.65 -0.57 9.09
N MET A 285 -8.96 -1.05 10.14
CA MET A 285 -7.57 -1.47 10.04
C MET A 285 -7.42 -2.66 9.09
N SER A 286 -8.20 -3.73 9.31
CA SER A 286 -8.10 -4.96 8.51
C SER A 286 -8.39 -4.73 7.02
N ALA A 287 -9.31 -3.82 6.67
CA ALA A 287 -9.75 -3.56 5.30
C ALA A 287 -8.60 -3.28 4.32
N GLY A 288 -7.51 -2.66 4.80
CA GLY A 288 -6.41 -2.21 3.96
C GLY A 288 -5.19 -3.13 3.92
N PHE A 289 -5.13 -4.19 4.74
CA PHE A 289 -3.96 -5.06 4.85
C PHE A 289 -4.05 -6.37 4.06
N GLY A 290 -5.25 -6.83 3.68
CA GLY A 290 -5.36 -8.11 3.00
C GLY A 290 -4.92 -9.27 3.89
N ASN A 291 -4.18 -10.19 3.28
CA ASN A 291 -3.54 -11.31 3.95
C ASN A 291 -2.16 -10.95 4.56
N SER A 292 -1.76 -9.66 4.54
CA SER A 292 -0.50 -9.22 5.15
C SER A 292 -0.52 -9.56 6.64
N GLY A 293 0.40 -10.44 7.07
CA GLY A 293 0.45 -10.92 8.45
C GLY A 293 -0.83 -11.57 8.96
N PHE A 294 -1.68 -12.06 8.06
CA PHE A 294 -2.98 -12.66 8.36
C PHE A 294 -3.93 -11.75 9.15
N ILE A 295 -3.74 -10.42 9.10
CA ILE A 295 -4.61 -9.47 9.81
C ILE A 295 -6.07 -9.68 9.43
N GLY A 296 -6.37 -9.83 8.13
CA GLY A 296 -7.74 -10.04 7.68
C GLY A 296 -8.42 -11.27 8.25
N PRO A 297 -7.89 -12.47 7.98
CA PRO A 297 -8.43 -13.71 8.53
C PRO A 297 -8.55 -13.69 10.06
N ILE A 298 -7.51 -13.23 10.77
CA ILE A 298 -7.50 -13.18 12.25
C ILE A 298 -8.59 -12.24 12.76
N ASN A 299 -8.71 -11.06 12.17
CA ASN A 299 -9.71 -10.07 12.56
C ASN A 299 -11.14 -10.58 12.29
N ALA A 300 -11.36 -11.25 11.16
CA ALA A 300 -12.64 -11.84 10.82
C ALA A 300 -13.05 -12.94 11.82
N ILE A 301 -12.13 -13.82 12.22
CA ILE A 301 -12.38 -14.86 13.23
C ILE A 301 -12.72 -14.24 14.58
N ASN A 302 -11.98 -13.22 15.01
CA ASN A 302 -12.23 -12.53 16.28
C ASN A 302 -13.62 -11.87 16.29
N LEU A 303 -14.04 -11.25 15.18
CA LEU A 303 -15.35 -10.62 15.05
C LEU A 303 -16.50 -11.63 14.89
N ALA A 304 -16.22 -12.86 14.44
CA ALA A 304 -17.20 -13.94 14.32
C ALA A 304 -17.52 -14.64 15.65
N GLY A 305 -17.04 -14.12 16.78
CA GLY A 305 -17.28 -14.71 18.11
C GLY A 305 -16.18 -15.69 18.56
N GLY A 306 -14.99 -15.64 17.94
CA GLY A 306 -13.79 -16.34 18.41
C GLY A 306 -13.37 -17.56 17.58
N TRP A 307 -12.38 -18.28 18.10
CA TRP A 307 -11.60 -19.31 17.41
C TRP A 307 -12.30 -20.68 17.36
N THR A 308 -13.54 -20.72 16.90
CA THR A 308 -14.24 -21.98 16.66
C THR A 308 -13.78 -22.61 15.34
N PHE A 309 -13.88 -23.94 15.24
CA PHE A 309 -13.52 -24.67 14.01
C PHE A 309 -14.29 -24.14 12.78
N ILE A 310 -15.57 -23.80 12.96
CA ILE A 310 -16.43 -23.27 11.90
C ILE A 310 -15.94 -21.89 11.43
N ASN A 311 -15.62 -20.98 12.36
CA ASN A 311 -15.15 -19.64 12.02
C ASN A 311 -13.79 -19.67 11.32
N ILE A 312 -12.87 -20.53 11.78
CA ILE A 312 -11.57 -20.74 11.14
C ILE A 312 -11.76 -21.27 9.72
N LEU A 313 -12.63 -22.26 9.54
CA LEU A 313 -12.92 -22.84 8.23
C LEU A 313 -13.52 -21.79 7.27
N GLN A 314 -14.51 -21.02 7.72
CA GLN A 314 -15.12 -19.95 6.93
C GLN A 314 -14.11 -18.87 6.53
N ALA A 315 -13.24 -18.45 7.45
CA ALA A 315 -12.19 -17.47 7.16
C ALA A 315 -11.17 -18.01 6.15
N ILE A 316 -10.72 -19.26 6.30
CA ILE A 316 -9.80 -19.89 5.33
C ILE A 316 -10.46 -19.97 3.94
N ILE A 317 -11.74 -20.34 3.88
CA ILE A 317 -12.48 -20.40 2.62
C ILE A 317 -12.54 -19.01 1.97
N ALA A 318 -12.97 -17.99 2.72
CA ALA A 318 -13.19 -16.64 2.20
C ALA A 318 -11.90 -15.92 1.80
N PHE A 319 -10.84 -16.00 2.62
CA PHE A 319 -9.63 -15.21 2.43
C PHE A 319 -8.53 -15.94 1.64
N ILE A 320 -8.54 -17.27 1.57
CA ILE A 320 -7.48 -18.06 0.91
C ILE A 320 -8.06 -18.93 -0.20
N VAL A 321 -8.93 -19.89 0.11
CA VAL A 321 -9.34 -20.92 -0.86
C VAL A 321 -10.04 -20.30 -2.06
N VAL A 322 -11.03 -19.45 -1.84
CA VAL A 322 -11.80 -18.79 -2.89
C VAL A 322 -10.91 -17.87 -3.74
N PRO A 323 -10.15 -16.92 -3.15
CA PRO A 323 -9.17 -16.10 -3.87
C PRO A 323 -8.17 -16.88 -4.72
N VAL A 324 -7.66 -18.02 -4.21
CA VAL A 324 -6.67 -18.86 -4.91
C VAL A 324 -7.33 -19.64 -6.05
N ALA A 325 -8.46 -20.30 -5.80
CA ALA A 325 -9.17 -21.09 -6.81
C ALA A 325 -9.61 -20.21 -7.98
N LEU A 326 -10.23 -19.07 -7.68
CA LEU A 326 -10.65 -18.10 -8.69
C LEU A 326 -9.46 -17.48 -9.43
N ALA A 327 -8.33 -17.22 -8.77
CA ALA A 327 -7.12 -16.76 -9.46
C ALA A 327 -6.63 -17.75 -10.52
N PHE A 328 -6.68 -19.06 -10.25
CA PHE A 328 -6.33 -20.09 -11.25
C PHE A 328 -7.32 -20.11 -12.42
N ILE A 329 -8.62 -20.06 -12.13
CA ILE A 329 -9.69 -20.05 -13.13
C ILE A 329 -9.56 -18.82 -14.03
N PHE A 330 -9.52 -17.63 -13.45
CA PHE A 330 -9.44 -16.39 -14.22
C PHE A 330 -8.14 -16.27 -15.00
N ARG A 331 -7.02 -16.72 -14.42
CA ARG A 331 -5.79 -16.81 -15.20
C ARG A 331 -5.98 -17.71 -16.42
N TYR A 332 -6.57 -18.90 -16.27
CA TYR A 332 -6.78 -19.80 -17.40
C TYR A 332 -7.67 -19.16 -18.49
N VAL A 333 -8.79 -18.58 -18.09
CA VAL A 333 -9.74 -17.91 -19.00
C VAL A 333 -9.06 -16.76 -19.77
N PHE A 334 -8.36 -15.86 -19.08
CA PHE A 334 -7.79 -14.65 -19.68
C PHE A 334 -6.42 -14.85 -20.34
N THR A 335 -5.79 -16.02 -20.18
CA THR A 335 -4.54 -16.37 -20.87
C THR A 335 -4.73 -17.37 -22.01
N THR A 336 -5.76 -18.22 -21.95
CA THR A 336 -5.97 -19.33 -22.89
C THR A 336 -7.23 -19.16 -23.74
N MET A 337 -8.34 -18.68 -23.17
CA MET A 337 -9.62 -18.58 -23.90
C MET A 337 -9.87 -17.21 -24.55
N LYS A 338 -9.47 -16.12 -23.89
CA LYS A 338 -9.47 -14.76 -24.46
C LYS A 338 -8.10 -14.11 -24.21
N PRO A 339 -7.15 -14.14 -25.16
CA PRO A 339 -5.79 -13.63 -24.97
C PRO A 339 -5.74 -12.09 -24.96
N ILE A 340 -6.38 -11.49 -23.97
CA ILE A 340 -6.30 -10.05 -23.68
C ILE A 340 -4.99 -9.76 -22.93
N VAL A 341 -4.49 -10.75 -22.17
CA VAL A 341 -3.20 -10.75 -21.49
C VAL A 341 -2.29 -11.77 -22.18
N SER A 342 -1.34 -11.33 -23.00
CA SER A 342 -0.48 -12.27 -23.71
C SER A 342 0.45 -13.01 -22.74
N PRO A 343 0.62 -14.34 -22.89
CA PRO A 343 1.57 -15.11 -22.09
C PRO A 343 3.00 -14.57 -22.15
N ARG A 344 3.41 -14.00 -23.30
CA ARG A 344 4.73 -13.34 -23.48
C ARG A 344 4.87 -12.05 -22.67
N GLY A 345 3.79 -11.30 -22.47
CA GLY A 345 3.77 -10.09 -21.63
C GLY A 345 4.00 -10.40 -20.14
N LEU A 346 3.63 -11.61 -19.71
CA LEU A 346 3.86 -12.15 -18.36
C LEU A 346 5.23 -12.87 -18.21
N GLN A 347 5.83 -13.32 -19.32
CA GLN A 347 7.07 -14.12 -19.35
C GLN A 347 8.37 -13.32 -19.51
N ASN A 348 8.33 -12.06 -19.94
CA ASN A 348 9.56 -11.26 -20.05
C ASN A 348 10.18 -11.02 -18.67
N ARG A 349 11.40 -11.54 -18.47
CA ARG A 349 12.21 -11.48 -17.24
C ARG A 349 12.11 -10.08 -16.58
N GLY A 350 11.60 -10.06 -15.33
CA GLY A 350 11.36 -8.84 -14.54
C GLY A 350 9.87 -8.46 -14.40
N ALA A 351 8.94 -9.42 -14.36
CA ALA A 351 7.55 -9.14 -14.71
C ALA A 351 6.61 -8.69 -13.59
N ILE A 352 6.84 -8.99 -12.31
CA ILE A 352 5.85 -8.63 -11.26
C ILE A 352 6.46 -8.02 -9.99
N ILE A 353 7.75 -8.21 -9.70
CA ILE A 353 8.50 -7.36 -8.74
C ILE A 353 9.83 -6.98 -9.39
#